data_AF-A0A7Y3PIB8-F1
#
_entry.id   AF-A0A7Y3PIB8-F1
#
_cell.length_a   1.000
_cell.length_b   1.000
_cell.length_c   1.000
_cell.angle_alpha   90.00
_cell.angle_beta   90.00
_cell.angle_gamma   90.00
#
_symmetry.space_group_name_H-M   'P 1'
#
loop_
_entity.id
_entity.type
_entity.pdbx_description
1 polymer ?
#
loop_
_entity_poly.entity_id
_entity_poly.type
_entity_poly.pdbx_seq_one_letter_code
_entity_poly.pdbx_strand_id
1 'polypeptide(L)'
;MAKQDISRIFQSILAVLRTANDAHWIQAIEQCVIKFEVLNTETAEYQVAIRDALKLFGGMGTFQDLVLQSEKGVAAEQVELAKLRHELFLALRAELR
;
A
#
# COMPACT_ATOMS: atom_id res chain seq x y z
N MET A 1 -2.94 15.39 -2.73
CA MET A 1 -1.75 15.17 -1.86
C MET A 1 -0.54 15.15 -2.79
N ALA A 2 0.71 15.09 -2.33
CA ALA A 2 1.82 14.94 -3.27
C ALA A 2 2.04 13.45 -3.58
N LYS A 3 2.46 13.10 -4.81
CA LYS A 3 2.98 11.75 -5.15
C LYS A 3 3.99 11.25 -4.12
N GLN A 4 4.77 12.15 -3.53
CA GLN A 4 5.73 11.88 -2.46
C GLN A 4 5.08 11.32 -1.19
N ASP A 5 3.87 11.76 -0.83
CA ASP A 5 3.14 11.26 0.34
C ASP A 5 2.75 9.79 0.15
N ILE A 6 2.22 9.46 -1.03
CA ILE A 6 1.86 8.09 -1.41
C ILE A 6 3.09 7.18 -1.36
N SER A 7 4.21 7.61 -1.96
CA SER A 7 5.47 6.87 -1.91
C SER A 7 5.95 6.64 -0.48
N ARG A 8 5.88 7.67 0.40
CA ARG A 8 6.26 7.55 1.81
C ARG A 8 5.41 6.54 2.56
N ILE A 9 4.09 6.54 2.33
CA ILE A 9 3.17 5.59 2.98
C ILE A 9 3.47 4.17 2.51
N PHE A 10 3.70 3.95 1.22
CA PHE A 10 4.10 2.64 0.71
C PHE A 10 5.40 2.12 1.34
N GLN A 11 6.43 2.98 1.45
CA GLN A 11 7.69 2.60 2.10
C GLN A 11 7.49 2.23 3.58
N SER A 12 6.58 2.92 4.26
CA SER A 12 6.22 2.60 5.66
C SER A 12 5.50 1.25 5.76
N ILE A 13 4.60 0.94 4.82
CA ILE A 13 3.95 -0.38 4.74
C ILE A 13 5.00 -1.48 4.49
N LEU A 14 5.95 -1.26 3.58
CA LEU A 14 7.02 -2.23 3.33
C LEU A 14 7.88 -2.49 4.56
N ALA A 15 8.19 -1.45 5.35
CA ALA A 15 8.92 -1.62 6.60
C ALA A 15 8.16 -2.52 7.58
N VAL A 16 6.85 -2.30 7.74
CA VAL A 16 5.99 -3.15 8.58
C VAL A 16 5.94 -4.60 8.09
N LEU A 17 5.76 -4.81 6.78
CA LEU A 17 5.71 -6.15 6.21
C LEU A 17 7.04 -6.91 6.33
N ARG A 18 8.17 -6.20 6.20
CA ARG A 18 9.51 -6.79 6.40
C ARG A 18 9.74 -7.21 7.85
N THR A 19 9.28 -6.42 8.82
CA THR A 19 9.32 -6.82 10.23
C THR A 19 8.46 -8.06 10.49
N ALA A 20 7.30 -8.15 9.84
CA ALA A 20 6.40 -9.30 9.93
C ALA A 20 6.83 -10.51 9.06
N ASN A 21 7.91 -10.37 8.28
CA ASN A 21 8.44 -11.38 7.37
C ASN A 21 7.43 -11.93 6.33
N ASP A 22 6.51 -11.10 5.84
CA ASP A 22 5.51 -11.49 4.83
C ASP A 22 6.05 -11.28 3.40
N ALA A 23 6.78 -12.27 2.90
CA ALA A 23 7.46 -12.19 1.60
C ALA A 23 6.51 -11.97 0.41
N HIS A 24 5.28 -12.50 0.46
CA HIS A 24 4.32 -12.41 -0.63
C HIS A 24 3.89 -10.95 -0.86
N TRP A 25 3.53 -10.28 0.23
CA TRP A 25 3.04 -8.91 0.14
C TRP A 25 4.15 -7.88 -0.04
N ILE A 26 5.36 -8.15 0.46
CA ILE A 26 6.52 -7.29 0.20
C ILE A 26 6.75 -7.14 -1.30
N GLN A 27 6.81 -8.24 -2.05
CA GLN A 27 7.08 -8.19 -3.48
C GLN A 27 5.97 -7.47 -4.25
N ALA A 28 4.71 -7.74 -3.92
CA ALA A 28 3.57 -7.08 -4.56
C ALA A 28 3.59 -5.56 -4.36
N ILE A 29 3.90 -5.11 -3.14
CA ILE A 29 3.95 -3.67 -2.82
C ILE A 29 5.18 -3.00 -3.42
N GLU A 30 6.35 -3.65 -3.44
CA GLU A 30 7.55 -3.12 -4.10
C GLU A 30 7.30 -2.85 -5.58
N GLN A 31 6.58 -3.74 -6.28
CA GLN A 31 6.20 -3.53 -7.68
C GLN A 31 5.25 -2.33 -7.85
N CYS A 32 4.33 -2.11 -6.92
CA CYS A 32 3.50 -0.91 -6.91
C CYS A 32 4.33 0.36 -6.73
N VAL A 33 5.29 0.37 -5.78
CA VAL A 33 6.16 1.52 -5.54
C VAL A 33 6.97 1.89 -6.78
N ILE A 34 7.65 0.91 -7.39
CA ILE A 34 8.47 1.13 -8.57
C ILE A 34 7.62 1.75 -9.69
N LYS A 35 6.42 1.20 -9.95
CA LYS A 35 5.48 1.75 -10.93
C LYS A 35 5.13 3.20 -10.60
N PHE A 36 4.79 3.51 -9.34
CA PHE A 36 4.45 4.87 -8.95
C PHE A 36 5.61 5.84 -9.12
N GLU A 37 6.83 5.45 -8.77
CA GLU A 37 8.01 6.31 -8.83
C GLU A 37 8.36 6.71 -10.27
N VAL A 38 8.27 5.77 -11.23
CA VAL A 38 8.63 6.02 -12.63
C VAL A 38 7.54 6.74 -13.43
N LEU A 39 6.26 6.61 -13.05
CA LEU A 39 5.16 7.20 -13.78
C LEU A 39 5.03 8.71 -13.54
N ASN A 40 4.82 9.47 -14.62
CA ASN A 40 4.51 10.90 -14.52
C ASN A 40 3.03 11.09 -14.14
N THR A 41 2.76 11.98 -13.17
CA THR A 41 1.44 12.21 -12.59
C THR A 41 0.37 12.66 -13.59
N GLU A 42 0.78 13.20 -14.74
CA GLU A 42 -0.14 13.68 -15.78
C GLU A 42 -0.53 12.61 -16.81
N THR A 43 0.03 11.39 -16.73
CA THR A 43 -0.22 10.36 -17.74
C THR A 43 -1.39 9.44 -17.37
N ALA A 44 -1.98 8.82 -18.40
CA ALA A 44 -3.08 7.87 -18.21
C ALA A 44 -2.62 6.64 -17.40
N GLU A 45 -1.38 6.22 -17.58
CA GLU A 45 -0.79 5.09 -16.85
C GLU A 45 -0.71 5.36 -15.34
N TYR A 46 -0.45 6.61 -14.93
CA TYR A 46 -0.50 6.99 -13.52
C TYR A 46 -1.92 6.83 -12.94
N GLN A 47 -2.94 7.28 -13.68
CA GLN A 47 -4.33 7.10 -13.27
C GLN A 47 -4.77 5.63 -13.23
N VAL A 48 -4.25 4.79 -14.13
CA VAL A 48 -4.43 3.34 -14.07
C VAL A 48 -3.78 2.75 -12.81
N ALA A 49 -2.54 3.14 -12.51
CA ALA A 49 -1.82 2.69 -11.32
C ALA A 49 -2.55 3.09 -10.01
N ILE A 50 -3.12 4.30 -9.96
CA ILE A 50 -3.99 4.75 -8.85
C ILE A 50 -5.20 3.83 -8.69
N ARG A 51 -5.92 3.53 -9.78
CA ARG A 51 -7.11 2.66 -9.73
C ARG A 51 -6.75 1.23 -9.30
N ASP A 52 -5.65 0.69 -9.79
CA ASP A 52 -5.20 -0.65 -9.43
C ASP A 52 -4.78 -0.72 -7.97
N ALA A 53 -4.08 0.30 -7.47
CA ALA A 53 -3.78 0.43 -6.04
C ALA A 53 -5.08 0.53 -5.22
N LEU A 54 -6.05 1.37 -5.61
CA LEU A 54 -7.33 1.48 -4.90
C LEU A 54 -8.08 0.14 -4.84
N LYS A 55 -8.04 -0.67 -5.89
CA LYS A 55 -8.61 -2.04 -5.85
C LYS A 55 -7.86 -2.93 -4.86
N LEU A 56 -6.53 -2.86 -4.84
CA LEU A 56 -5.70 -3.66 -3.94
C LEU A 56 -5.92 -3.30 -2.47
N PHE A 57 -6.05 -2.00 -2.15
CA PHE A 57 -6.17 -1.50 -0.77
C PHE A 57 -7.61 -1.26 -0.30
N GLY A 58 -8.60 -1.28 -1.20
CA GLY A 58 -10.01 -0.99 -0.87
C GLY A 58 -11.02 -2.10 -1.20
N GLY A 59 -10.59 -3.21 -1.82
CA GLY A 59 -11.46 -4.34 -2.18
C GLY A 59 -11.73 -5.31 -1.02
N MET A 60 -12.84 -6.05 -1.11
CA MET A 60 -13.06 -7.27 -0.30
C MET A 60 -12.23 -8.41 -0.91
N GLY A 61 -11.46 -9.13 -0.09
CA GLY A 61 -10.62 -10.27 -0.51
C GLY A 61 -9.17 -9.92 -0.87
N THR A 62 -8.68 -8.71 -0.56
CA THR A 62 -7.37 -8.21 -1.02
C THR A 62 -6.41 -7.89 0.14
N PHE A 63 -5.36 -7.08 -0.07
CA PHE A 63 -4.40 -6.66 0.97
C PHE A 63 -5.09 -6.09 2.23
N GLN A 64 -6.31 -5.60 2.10
CA GLN A 64 -7.12 -5.12 3.20
C GLN A 64 -7.43 -6.22 4.24
N ASP A 65 -7.50 -7.47 3.81
CA ASP A 65 -7.77 -8.63 4.66
C ASP A 65 -6.49 -9.25 5.23
N LEU A 66 -5.32 -8.69 4.90
CA LEU A 66 -4.06 -9.13 5.51
C LEU A 66 -4.12 -8.91 7.03
N VAL A 67 -3.91 -10.01 7.74
CA VAL A 67 -3.69 -10.06 9.18
C VAL A 67 -2.28 -10.57 9.41
N LEU A 68 -1.43 -9.71 9.95
CA LEU A 68 -0.07 -10.06 10.35
C LEU A 68 -0.13 -11.00 11.54
N GLN A 69 0.49 -12.16 11.41
CA GLN A 69 0.60 -13.14 12.48
C GLN A 69 2.00 -13.15 13.09
N SER A 70 2.05 -13.47 14.36
CA SER A 70 3.25 -13.71 15.17
C SER A 70 3.04 -15.02 15.95
N GLU A 71 4.10 -15.52 16.60
CA GLU A 71 4.00 -16.72 17.45
C GLU A 71 2.99 -16.59 18.60
N LYS A 72 2.62 -15.36 18.98
CA LYS A 72 1.67 -15.07 20.07
C LYS A 72 0.27 -14.72 19.58
N GLY A 73 -0.02 -14.85 18.29
CA GLY A 73 -1.29 -14.44 17.66
C GLY A 73 -1.08 -13.25 16.72
N VAL A 74 -1.97 -12.25 16.77
CA VAL A 74 -1.87 -11.06 15.89
C VAL A 74 -0.61 -10.26 16.21
N ALA A 75 0.16 -9.89 15.19
CA ALA A 75 1.40 -9.11 15.35
C ALA A 75 1.10 -7.69 15.86
N ALA A 76 2.03 -7.10 16.63
CA ALA A 76 1.86 -5.78 17.23
C ALA A 76 1.72 -4.68 16.16
N GLU A 77 2.35 -4.89 15.02
CA GLU A 77 2.38 -4.03 13.85
C GLU A 77 1.04 -4.00 13.09
N GLN A 78 0.09 -4.90 13.40
CA GLN A 78 -1.23 -4.94 12.75
C GLN A 78 -1.98 -3.60 12.85
N VAL A 79 -1.87 -2.92 14.01
CA VAL A 79 -2.53 -1.63 14.23
C VAL A 79 -1.92 -0.54 13.34
N GLU A 80 -0.59 -0.55 13.21
CA GLU A 80 0.13 0.37 12.34
C GLU A 80 -0.20 0.10 10.87
N LEU A 81 -0.20 -1.16 10.46
CA LEU A 81 -0.60 -1.56 9.11
C LEU A 81 -2.01 -1.09 8.76
N ALA A 82 -2.97 -1.25 9.68
CA ALA A 82 -4.34 -0.79 9.46
C ALA A 82 -4.43 0.73 9.25
N LYS A 83 -3.67 1.52 10.01
CA LYS A 83 -3.60 2.98 9.83
C LYS A 83 -2.99 3.35 8.48
N LEU A 84 -1.85 2.76 8.14
CA LEU A 84 -1.16 3.02 6.87
C LEU A 84 -2.01 2.64 5.66
N ARG A 85 -2.76 1.53 5.72
CA ARG A 85 -3.73 1.15 4.67
C ARG A 85 -4.80 2.22 4.47
N HIS A 86 -5.36 2.73 5.56
CA HIS A 86 -6.37 3.78 5.51
C HIS A 86 -5.81 5.09 4.94
N GLU A 87 -4.64 5.52 5.42
CA GLU A 87 -3.96 6.72 4.91
C GLU A 87 -3.64 6.60 3.41
N LEU A 88 -3.13 5.45 2.98
CA LEU A 88 -2.84 5.19 1.58
C LEU A 88 -4.11 5.26 0.73
N PHE A 89 -5.21 4.65 1.18
CA PHE A 89 -6.48 4.69 0.49
C PHE A 89 -6.99 6.13 0.30
N LEU A 90 -6.95 6.95 1.36
CA LEU A 90 -7.35 8.35 1.29
C LEU A 90 -6.46 9.15 0.33
N ALA A 91 -5.15 8.94 0.39
CA ALA A 91 -4.19 9.60 -0.49
C ALA A 91 -4.43 9.23 -1.97
N LEU A 92 -4.57 7.93 -2.27
CA LEU A 92 -4.87 7.44 -3.62
C LEU A 92 -6.22 7.96 -4.13
N ARG A 93 -7.25 7.98 -3.29
CA ARG A 93 -8.58 8.49 -3.66
C ARG A 93 -8.55 9.98 -3.97
N ALA A 94 -7.71 10.76 -3.30
CA ALA A 94 -7.54 12.19 -3.57
C ALA A 94 -6.83 12.48 -4.90
N GLU A 95 -6.03 11.54 -5.41
CA GLU A 95 -5.33 11.65 -6.70
C GLU A 95 -6.15 11.13 -7.90
N LEU A 96 -7.24 10.40 -7.63
CA LEU A 96 -8.13 9.89 -8.67
C LEU A 96 -8.94 11.06 -9.27
N ARG A 97 -8.73 11.32 -10.57
CA ARG A 97 -9.43 12.36 -11.35
C ARG A 97 -10.46 11.76 -12.31
#